data_AF-A0A2U8P642-F1
#
_entry.id   AF-A0A2U8P642-F1
#
_cell.length_a   1.000
_cell.length_b   1.000
_cell.length_c   1.000
_cell.angle_alpha   90.00
_cell.angle_beta   90.00
_cell.angle_gamma   90.00
#
_symmetry.space_group_name_H-M   'P 1'
#
loop_
_entity.id
_entity.type
_entity.pdbx_description
1 polymer ?
#
loop_
_entity_poly.entity_id
_entity_poly.type
_entity_poly.pdbx_seq_one_letter_code
_entity_poly.pdbx_strand_id
1 'polypeptide(L)'
;MPSRFAPGEAPMCVALLTYADLSARLNISREAARSLARRRRLPRSRSDDGKALVSVDLAELRYTPRPRRAGRADPIAASMARIEAVEPFPFRRRRNGAPDSYSDAFSSREPVSTSLENALETESFKAEIARLEDVATAYRAVFERERDRADRLAVELQQATAETMAANAWAARLEDEVTALRSDRRDGSIAGHAARRLGHLAAAIVKADRAASR
;
A
#
# COMPACT_ATOMS: atom_id res chain seq x y z
N MET A 1 -21.23 39.54 -19.32
CA MET A 1 -21.02 38.58 -20.42
C MET A 1 -21.97 37.41 -20.23
N PRO A 2 -23.02 37.26 -21.03
CA PRO A 2 -24.08 36.28 -20.78
C PRO A 2 -23.78 34.97 -21.53
N SER A 3 -23.89 33.82 -20.87
CA SER A 3 -23.94 32.54 -21.58
C SER A 3 -24.87 31.53 -20.90
N ARG A 4 -26.04 31.39 -21.55
CA ARG A 4 -26.82 30.17 -21.80
C ARG A 4 -26.93 29.15 -20.66
N PHE A 5 -28.03 29.23 -19.91
CA PHE A 5 -28.80 28.04 -19.59
C PHE A 5 -30.28 28.31 -19.88
N ALA A 6 -30.86 27.48 -20.75
CA ALA A 6 -32.26 27.54 -21.14
C ALA A 6 -33.15 26.95 -20.02
N PRO A 7 -34.40 27.40 -19.86
CA PRO A 7 -35.32 26.87 -18.87
C PRO A 7 -35.91 25.57 -19.43
N GLY A 8 -35.35 24.42 -19.05
CA GLY A 8 -35.84 23.12 -19.53
C GLY A 8 -34.91 21.93 -19.34
N GLU A 9 -33.68 22.12 -18.86
CA GLU A 9 -32.82 21.00 -18.46
C GLU A 9 -33.13 20.63 -17.01
N ALA A 10 -33.70 19.44 -16.81
CA ALA A 10 -33.78 18.81 -15.49
C ALA A 10 -32.38 18.87 -14.83
N PRO A 11 -32.27 19.18 -13.53
CA PRO A 11 -30.98 19.32 -12.88
C PRO A 11 -30.20 18.01 -13.07
N MET A 12 -29.12 18.05 -13.86
CA MET A 12 -28.16 16.96 -13.91
C MET A 12 -27.70 16.73 -12.47
N CYS A 13 -28.10 15.60 -11.88
CA CYS A 13 -28.03 15.33 -10.44
C CYS A 13 -26.58 15.17 -9.96
N VAL A 14 -25.84 16.28 -9.86
CA VAL A 14 -24.51 16.31 -9.28
C VAL A 14 -24.66 16.39 -7.76
N ALA A 15 -24.51 15.24 -7.09
CA ALA A 15 -24.56 15.17 -5.63
C ALA A 15 -23.17 15.48 -5.04
N LEU A 16 -23.10 16.41 -4.08
CA LEU A 16 -21.92 16.63 -3.25
C LEU A 16 -21.92 15.60 -2.11
N LEU A 17 -21.05 14.60 -2.20
CA LEU A 17 -20.97 13.52 -1.21
C LEU A 17 -19.62 13.51 -0.52
N THR A 18 -19.62 13.20 0.78
CA THR A 18 -18.36 12.85 1.47
C THR A 18 -17.88 11.47 1.01
N TYR A 19 -16.61 11.13 1.25
CA TYR A 19 -16.12 9.77 0.93
C TYR A 19 -16.88 8.67 1.67
N ALA A 20 -17.37 8.96 2.88
CA ALA A 20 -18.14 7.99 3.66
C ALA A 20 -19.50 7.76 3.00
N ASP A 21 -20.22 8.83 2.65
CA ASP A 21 -21.54 8.73 2.01
C ASP A 21 -21.43 8.12 0.61
N LEU A 22 -20.38 8.46 -0.14
CA LEU A 22 -20.08 7.87 -1.43
C LEU A 22 -19.80 6.37 -1.31
N SER A 23 -19.05 5.96 -0.28
CA SER A 23 -18.74 4.55 -0.05
C SER A 23 -19.96 3.72 0.38
N ALA A 24 -20.81 4.26 1.26
CA ALA A 24 -22.04 3.62 1.69
C ALA A 24 -23.02 3.43 0.51
N ARG A 25 -23.14 4.44 -0.37
CA ARG A 25 -24.04 4.37 -1.52
C ARG A 25 -23.57 3.45 -2.63
N LEU A 26 -22.25 3.26 -2.78
CA LEU A 26 -21.68 2.36 -3.79
C LEU A 26 -21.38 0.96 -3.25
N ASN A 27 -21.66 0.68 -1.97
CA ASN A 27 -21.31 -0.57 -1.29
C ASN A 27 -19.83 -0.96 -1.44
N ILE A 28 -18.94 0.03 -1.32
CA ILE A 28 -17.48 -0.13 -1.39
C ILE A 28 -16.82 0.41 -0.13
N SER A 29 -15.54 0.12 0.07
CA SER A 29 -14.79 0.72 1.19
C SER A 29 -14.60 2.24 1.01
N ARG A 30 -14.49 2.96 2.13
CA ARG A 30 -14.18 4.41 2.15
C ARG A 30 -12.91 4.76 1.38
N GLU A 31 -11.92 3.89 1.40
CA GLU A 31 -10.66 4.08 0.67
C GLU A 31 -10.82 3.80 -0.83
N ALA A 32 -11.64 2.82 -1.21
CA ALA A 32 -12.01 2.58 -2.60
C ALA A 32 -12.74 3.80 -3.20
N ALA A 33 -13.64 4.43 -2.43
CA ALA A 33 -14.27 5.70 -2.79
C ALA A 33 -13.25 6.83 -3.01
N ARG A 34 -12.24 6.96 -2.14
CA ARG A 34 -11.15 7.94 -2.29
C ARG A 34 -10.29 7.68 -3.53
N SER A 35 -9.96 6.42 -3.79
CA SER A 35 -9.20 5.97 -4.96
C SER A 35 -9.98 6.23 -6.26
N LEU A 36 -11.28 5.93 -6.29
CA LEU A 36 -12.17 6.17 -7.42
C LEU A 36 -12.19 7.67 -7.77
N ALA A 37 -12.35 8.55 -6.78
CA ALA A 37 -12.33 9.99 -6.98
C ALA A 37 -10.97 10.50 -7.52
N ARG A 38 -9.84 9.93 -7.08
CA ARG A 38 -8.51 10.25 -7.63
C ARG A 38 -8.38 9.79 -9.08
N ARG A 39 -8.75 8.54 -9.38
CA ARG A 39 -8.61 7.92 -10.70
C ARG A 39 -9.48 8.62 -11.75
N ARG A 40 -10.68 9.05 -11.36
CA ARG A 40 -11.63 9.75 -12.25
C ARG A 40 -11.45 11.28 -12.25
N ARG A 41 -10.48 11.81 -11.49
CA ARG A 41 -10.23 13.25 -11.35
C ARG A 41 -11.52 14.04 -11.04
N LEU A 42 -12.37 13.48 -10.17
CA LEU A 42 -13.64 14.11 -9.83
C LEU A 42 -13.39 15.45 -9.12
N PRO A 43 -14.19 16.50 -9.40
CA PRO A 43 -14.04 17.78 -8.74
C PRO A 43 -14.23 17.63 -7.22
N ARG A 44 -13.32 18.24 -6.47
CA ARG A 44 -13.28 18.20 -5.01
C ARG A 44 -13.54 19.59 -4.48
N SER A 45 -14.51 19.72 -3.58
CA SER A 45 -14.75 20.93 -2.80
C SER A 45 -14.56 20.64 -1.31
N ARG A 46 -14.49 21.68 -0.50
CA ARG A 46 -14.51 21.55 0.96
C ARG A 46 -15.91 21.90 1.45
N SER A 47 -16.47 21.04 2.29
CA SER A 47 -17.67 21.35 3.08
C SER A 47 -17.33 22.41 4.12
N ASP A 48 -18.35 23.10 4.62
CA ASP A 48 -18.26 24.04 5.74
C ASP A 48 -17.62 23.38 6.98
N ASP A 49 -17.87 22.08 7.18
CA ASP A 49 -17.26 21.24 8.23
C ASP A 49 -15.77 20.88 7.99
N GLY A 50 -15.13 21.44 6.95
CA GLY A 50 -13.75 21.12 6.56
C GLY A 50 -13.57 19.74 5.90
N LYS A 51 -14.63 18.95 5.75
CA LYS A 51 -14.60 17.64 5.09
C LYS A 51 -14.51 17.78 3.57
N ALA A 52 -13.76 16.87 2.94
CA ALA A 52 -13.68 16.83 1.48
C ALA A 52 -14.98 16.27 0.88
N LEU A 53 -15.62 17.09 0.05
CA LEU A 53 -16.79 16.72 -0.76
C LEU A 53 -16.34 16.42 -2.19
N VAL A 54 -16.99 15.45 -2.80
CA VAL A 54 -16.80 15.10 -4.21
C VAL A 54 -18.11 15.35 -4.93
N SER A 55 -18.06 16.12 -6.01
CA SER A 55 -19.21 16.30 -6.89
C SER A 55 -19.31 15.10 -7.82
N VAL A 56 -20.42 14.38 -7.73
CA VAL A 56 -20.61 13.12 -8.46
C VAL A 56 -21.93 13.14 -9.20
N ASP A 57 -21.86 12.92 -10.51
CA ASP A 57 -23.01 12.42 -11.26
C ASP A 57 -23.12 10.91 -11.05
N LEU A 58 -24.16 10.49 -10.33
CA LEU A 58 -24.36 9.10 -9.94
C LEU A 58 -24.82 8.23 -11.12
N ALA A 59 -25.36 8.83 -12.19
CA ALA A 59 -25.73 8.08 -13.40
C ALA A 59 -24.48 7.56 -14.13
N GLU A 60 -23.37 8.31 -14.10
CA GLU A 60 -22.09 7.94 -14.74
C GLU A 60 -21.24 6.94 -13.94
N LEU A 61 -21.48 6.80 -12.63
CA LEU A 61 -20.67 5.95 -11.76
C LEU A 61 -21.07 4.47 -11.76
N ARG A 62 -22.13 4.09 -12.47
CA ARG A 62 -22.43 2.66 -12.67
C ARG A 62 -21.20 1.98 -13.26
N TYR A 63 -20.83 0.86 -12.66
CA TYR A 63 -19.74 0.04 -13.14
C TYR A 63 -20.12 -0.50 -14.51
N THR A 64 -19.70 0.19 -15.57
CA THR A 64 -19.54 -0.40 -16.89
C THR A 64 -18.18 -1.09 -16.86
N PRO A 65 -18.13 -2.43 -16.96
CA PRO A 65 -16.87 -3.15 -17.09
C PRO A 65 -16.06 -2.47 -18.20
N ARG A 66 -14.86 -1.96 -17.87
CA ARG A 66 -13.99 -1.42 -18.91
C ARG A 66 -13.74 -2.54 -19.92
N PRO A 67 -13.93 -2.31 -21.23
CA PRO A 67 -13.47 -3.28 -22.21
C PRO A 67 -12.00 -3.51 -21.92
N ARG A 68 -11.65 -4.76 -21.60
CA ARG A 68 -10.27 -5.18 -21.38
C ARG A 68 -9.51 -4.70 -22.61
N ARG A 69 -8.48 -3.87 -22.41
CA ARG A 69 -7.55 -3.49 -23.48
C ARG A 69 -7.23 -4.77 -24.23
N ALA A 70 -7.41 -4.77 -25.54
CA ALA A 70 -7.17 -5.91 -26.42
C ALA A 70 -5.74 -6.43 -26.20
N GLY A 71 -5.62 -7.37 -25.27
CA GLY A 71 -4.50 -8.23 -25.03
C GLY A 71 -5.12 -9.60 -25.10
N ARG A 72 -4.75 -10.34 -26.15
CA ARG A 72 -4.94 -11.77 -26.40
C ARG A 72 -6.06 -12.41 -25.55
N ALA A 73 -7.19 -12.70 -26.20
CA ALA A 73 -8.38 -13.35 -25.64
C ALA A 73 -8.08 -14.19 -24.39
N ASP A 74 -8.65 -13.79 -23.23
CA ASP A 74 -8.51 -14.52 -21.98
C ASP A 74 -8.92 -15.98 -22.23
N PRO A 75 -7.98 -16.95 -22.16
CA PRO A 75 -8.29 -18.34 -22.50
C PRO A 75 -9.42 -18.89 -21.63
N ILE A 76 -9.54 -18.39 -20.39
CA ILE A 76 -10.59 -18.71 -19.43
C ILE A 76 -11.98 -18.27 -19.93
N ALA A 77 -12.10 -17.12 -20.58
CA ALA A 77 -13.38 -16.64 -21.11
C ALA A 77 -13.81 -17.47 -22.33
N ALA A 78 -12.86 -17.88 -23.17
CA ALA A 78 -13.12 -18.80 -24.28
C ALA A 78 -13.54 -20.19 -23.78
N SER A 79 -12.92 -20.69 -22.69
CA SER A 79 -13.32 -21.94 -22.05
C SER A 79 -14.72 -21.88 -21.44
N MET A 80 -15.09 -20.79 -20.76
CA MET A 80 -16.42 -20.65 -20.18
C MET A 80 -17.51 -20.54 -21.25
N ALA A 81 -17.25 -19.81 -22.33
CA ALA A 81 -18.18 -19.73 -23.46
C ALA A 81 -18.38 -21.09 -24.16
N ARG A 82 -17.31 -21.91 -24.25
CA ARG A 82 -17.41 -23.29 -24.77
C ARG A 82 -18.24 -24.21 -23.87
N ILE A 83 -18.16 -24.06 -22.55
CA ILE A 83 -18.95 -24.86 -21.60
C ILE A 83 -20.43 -24.45 -21.62
N GLU A 84 -20.71 -23.14 -21.73
CA GLU A 84 -22.07 -22.60 -21.76
C GLU A 84 -22.78 -22.86 -23.12
N ALA A 85 -22.02 -22.95 -24.21
CA ALA A 85 -22.53 -23.35 -25.53
C ALA A 85 -22.82 -24.85 -25.67
N VAL A 86 -22.43 -25.68 -24.69
CA VAL A 86 -22.87 -27.07 -24.63
C VAL A 86 -24.30 -27.08 -24.07
N GLU A 87 -25.27 -27.01 -24.99
CA GLU A 87 -26.69 -27.25 -24.72
C GLU A 87 -26.86 -28.49 -23.81
N PRO A 88 -27.72 -28.43 -22.78
CA PRO A 88 -27.99 -29.59 -21.93
C PRO A 88 -28.43 -30.78 -22.81
N PHE A 89 -27.70 -31.90 -22.70
CA PHE A 89 -28.01 -33.13 -23.44
C PHE A 89 -29.52 -33.44 -23.42
N PRO A 90 -30.17 -33.66 -24.58
CA PRO A 90 -31.60 -33.87 -24.63
C PRO A 90 -31.91 -35.33 -24.28
N PHE A 91 -31.77 -35.71 -23.02
CA PHE A 91 -32.35 -36.97 -22.55
C PHE A 91 -33.87 -36.80 -22.42
N ARG A 92 -34.56 -36.80 -23.57
CA ARG A 92 -36.02 -36.95 -23.65
C ARG A 92 -36.34 -38.41 -23.33
N ARG A 93 -36.76 -38.67 -22.09
CA ARG A 93 -37.37 -39.94 -21.66
C ARG A 93 -38.56 -40.25 -22.57
N ARG A 94 -38.41 -41.18 -23.52
CA ARG A 94 -39.48 -41.61 -24.45
C ARG A 94 -40.52 -42.45 -23.72
N ARG A 95 -41.80 -42.07 -23.84
CA ARG A 95 -42.94 -42.98 -23.79
C ARG A 95 -43.76 -42.74 -25.06
N ASN A 96 -43.83 -43.78 -25.90
CA ASN A 96 -44.84 -44.03 -26.94
C ASN A 96 -44.57 -43.46 -28.35
N GLY A 97 -43.99 -44.34 -29.19
CA GLY A 97 -44.44 -44.71 -30.56
C GLY A 97 -44.73 -43.64 -31.63
N ALA A 98 -43.74 -43.37 -32.49
CA ALA A 98 -43.86 -43.19 -33.95
C ALA A 98 -42.45 -42.93 -34.55
N PRO A 99 -42.04 -43.54 -35.68
CA PRO A 99 -40.79 -43.23 -36.34
C PRO A 99 -41.06 -42.43 -37.63
N ASP A 100 -41.15 -41.10 -37.52
CA ASP A 100 -41.11 -40.25 -38.71
C ASP A 100 -39.68 -39.74 -38.93
N SER A 101 -39.22 -40.03 -40.14
CA SER A 101 -37.97 -39.65 -40.78
C SER A 101 -37.36 -38.34 -40.28
N TYR A 102 -36.19 -38.44 -39.63
CA TYR A 102 -35.34 -37.27 -39.35
C TYR A 102 -33.86 -37.65 -39.50
N SER A 103 -33.48 -38.00 -40.73
CA SER A 103 -32.06 -38.21 -41.09
C SER A 103 -31.37 -36.94 -41.57
N ASP A 104 -32.07 -35.80 -41.62
CA ASP A 104 -31.55 -34.57 -42.25
C ASP A 104 -30.96 -33.53 -41.27
N ALA A 105 -30.92 -33.84 -39.97
CA ALA A 105 -30.41 -32.92 -38.94
C ALA A 105 -29.02 -33.27 -38.38
N PHE A 106 -28.35 -34.29 -38.93
CA PHE A 106 -27.01 -34.68 -38.51
C PHE A 106 -25.88 -34.16 -39.42
N SER A 107 -26.21 -33.61 -40.60
CA SER A 107 -25.21 -33.08 -41.56
C SER A 107 -24.72 -31.66 -41.25
N SER A 108 -25.26 -30.98 -40.24
CA SER A 108 -24.91 -29.60 -39.88
C SER A 108 -24.25 -29.47 -38.50
N ARG A 109 -23.88 -30.59 -37.86
CA ARG A 109 -22.93 -30.54 -36.75
C ARG A 109 -21.55 -30.24 -37.34
N GLU A 110 -21.02 -29.06 -37.00
CA GLU A 110 -19.59 -28.78 -37.10
C GLU A 110 -18.82 -30.03 -36.63
N PRO A 111 -17.77 -30.46 -37.36
CA PRO A 111 -17.08 -31.68 -37.01
C PRO A 111 -16.61 -31.57 -35.57
N VAL A 112 -17.09 -32.48 -34.72
CA VAL A 112 -16.57 -32.66 -33.36
C VAL A 112 -15.06 -32.78 -33.51
N SER A 113 -14.31 -31.86 -32.90
CA SER A 113 -12.84 -31.86 -32.92
C SER A 113 -12.38 -33.29 -32.73
N THR A 114 -11.63 -33.77 -33.73
CA THR A 114 -11.27 -35.18 -33.80
C THR A 114 -10.47 -35.53 -32.54
N SER A 115 -10.53 -36.79 -32.10
CA SER A 115 -9.81 -37.25 -30.90
C SER A 115 -8.31 -36.90 -30.92
N LEU A 116 -7.73 -36.70 -32.11
CA LEU A 116 -6.35 -36.26 -32.33
C LEU A 116 -6.14 -34.78 -31.97
N GLU A 117 -7.01 -33.87 -32.40
CA GLU A 117 -6.92 -32.44 -32.04
C GLU A 117 -7.04 -32.24 -30.53
N ASN A 118 -7.95 -32.98 -29.89
CA ASN A 118 -8.08 -32.96 -28.42
C ASN A 118 -6.81 -33.47 -27.72
N ALA A 119 -6.17 -34.52 -28.26
CA ALA A 119 -4.91 -35.04 -27.70
C ALA A 119 -3.78 -34.01 -27.82
N LEU A 120 -3.63 -33.36 -28.97
CA LEU A 120 -2.63 -32.31 -29.18
C LEU A 120 -2.85 -31.10 -28.26
N GLU A 121 -4.11 -30.68 -28.06
CA GLU A 121 -4.44 -29.63 -27.10
C GLU A 121 -4.04 -30.03 -25.67
N THR A 122 -4.31 -31.28 -25.25
CA THR A 122 -3.90 -31.73 -23.91
C THR A 122 -2.38 -31.79 -23.73
N GLU A 123 -1.64 -32.17 -24.76
CA GLU A 123 -0.17 -32.15 -24.73
C GLU A 123 0.36 -30.71 -24.64
N SER A 124 -0.27 -29.77 -25.35
CA SER A 124 0.08 -28.35 -25.28
C SER A 124 -0.13 -27.77 -23.87
N PHE A 125 -1.24 -28.11 -23.21
CA PHE A 125 -1.50 -27.67 -21.84
C PHE A 125 -0.54 -28.30 -20.84
N LYS A 126 -0.18 -29.58 -21.02
CA LYS A 126 0.83 -30.23 -20.17
C LYS A 126 2.19 -29.56 -20.32
N ALA A 127 2.59 -29.22 -21.56
CA ALA A 127 3.83 -28.50 -21.80
C ALA A 127 3.82 -27.10 -21.17
N GLU A 128 2.68 -26.40 -21.22
CA GLU A 128 2.55 -25.08 -20.59
C GLU A 128 2.55 -25.17 -19.06
N ILE A 129 1.92 -26.18 -18.46
CA ILE A 129 2.00 -26.44 -17.02
C ILE A 129 3.45 -26.64 -16.59
N ALA A 130 4.20 -27.48 -17.29
CA ALA A 130 5.61 -27.72 -16.99
C ALA A 130 6.44 -26.42 -17.05
N ARG A 131 6.22 -25.58 -18.08
CA ARG A 131 6.87 -24.26 -18.18
C ARG A 131 6.50 -23.34 -17.02
N LEU A 132 5.23 -23.31 -16.61
CA LEU A 132 4.78 -22.49 -15.50
C LEU A 132 5.35 -22.98 -14.17
N GLU A 133 5.54 -24.29 -14.00
CA GLU A 133 6.22 -24.87 -12.83
C GLU A 133 7.70 -24.47 -12.79
N ASP A 134 8.41 -24.52 -13.92
CA ASP A 134 9.80 -24.03 -14.02
C ASP A 134 9.90 -22.54 -13.68
N VAL A 135 8.98 -21.72 -14.17
CA VAL A 135 8.92 -20.29 -13.83
C VAL A 135 8.61 -20.09 -12.35
N ALA A 136 7.68 -20.85 -11.77
CA ALA A 136 7.32 -20.75 -10.36
C ALA A 136 8.49 -21.16 -9.45
N THR A 137 9.25 -22.19 -9.80
CA THR A 137 10.44 -22.61 -9.05
C THR A 137 11.54 -21.54 -9.13
N ALA A 138 11.75 -20.94 -10.31
CA ALA A 138 12.69 -19.83 -10.46
C ALA A 138 12.31 -18.61 -9.60
N TYR A 139 11.03 -18.23 -9.57
CA TYR A 139 10.55 -17.13 -8.70
C TYR A 139 10.71 -17.44 -7.22
N ARG A 140 10.40 -18.68 -6.79
CA ARG A 140 10.62 -19.11 -5.40
C ARG A 140 12.09 -18.96 -5.00
N ALA A 141 13.01 -19.38 -5.86
CA ALA A 141 14.45 -19.25 -5.58
C ALA A 141 14.91 -17.79 -5.48
N VAL A 142 14.37 -16.89 -6.31
CA VAL A 142 14.66 -15.45 -6.21
C VAL A 142 14.11 -14.88 -4.91
N PHE A 143 12.87 -15.23 -4.55
CA PHE A 143 12.24 -14.78 -3.33
C PHE A 143 13.02 -15.21 -2.07
N GLU A 144 13.42 -16.48 -2.01
CA GLU A 144 14.20 -17.00 -0.88
C GLU A 144 15.54 -16.29 -0.74
N ARG A 145 16.25 -16.06 -1.85
CA ARG A 145 17.50 -15.29 -1.84
C ARG A 145 17.30 -13.87 -1.30
N GLU A 146 16.22 -13.21 -1.69
CA GLU A 146 15.95 -11.86 -1.25
C GLU A 146 15.51 -11.81 0.22
N ARG A 147 14.76 -12.82 0.68
CA ARG A 147 14.46 -12.99 2.10
C ARG A 147 15.75 -13.19 2.92
N ASP A 148 16.64 -14.08 2.49
CA ASP A 148 17.90 -14.33 3.20
C ASP A 148 18.80 -13.08 3.24
N ARG A 149 18.77 -12.25 2.19
CA ARG A 149 19.44 -10.93 2.19
C ARG A 149 18.80 -9.97 3.19
N ALA A 150 17.48 -9.88 3.20
CA ALA A 150 16.75 -9.04 4.13
C ALA A 150 17.03 -9.44 5.59
N ASP A 151 17.10 -10.74 5.88
CA ASP A 151 17.42 -11.27 7.20
C ASP A 151 18.84 -10.89 7.64
N ARG A 152 19.83 -10.97 6.73
CA ARG A 152 21.20 -10.51 7.00
C ARG A 152 21.26 -9.01 7.29
N LEU A 153 20.60 -8.20 6.45
CA LEU A 153 20.53 -6.75 6.66
C LEU A 153 19.84 -6.39 7.97
N ALA A 154 18.83 -7.15 8.40
CA ALA A 154 18.17 -6.94 9.68
C ALA A 154 19.14 -7.17 10.86
N VAL A 155 19.97 -8.22 10.78
CA VAL A 155 21.02 -8.48 11.78
C VAL A 155 22.08 -7.38 11.78
N GLU A 156 22.54 -6.93 10.60
CA GLU A 156 23.52 -5.83 10.50
C GLU A 156 22.97 -4.53 11.07
N LEU A 157 21.70 -4.20 10.81
CA LEU A 157 21.05 -3.01 11.39
C LEU A 157 20.93 -3.11 12.91
N GLN A 158 20.59 -4.29 13.45
CA GLN A 158 20.55 -4.50 14.90
C GLN A 158 21.95 -4.31 15.51
N GLN A 159 22.98 -4.86 14.88
CA GLN A 159 24.35 -4.70 15.33
C GLN A 159 24.80 -3.24 15.28
N ALA A 160 24.59 -2.54 14.16
CA ALA A 160 24.92 -1.13 14.01
C ALA A 160 24.18 -0.27 15.05
N THR A 161 22.91 -0.59 15.32
CA THR A 161 22.12 0.09 16.37
C THR A 161 22.75 -0.16 17.74
N ALA A 162 23.13 -1.39 18.07
CA ALA A 162 23.80 -1.70 19.33
C ALA A 162 25.15 -0.99 19.46
N GLU A 163 25.95 -0.93 18.39
CA GLU A 163 27.22 -0.21 18.34
C GLU A 163 27.02 1.30 18.53
N THR A 164 26.02 1.91 17.90
CA THR A 164 25.71 3.33 18.10
C THR A 164 25.25 3.62 19.53
N MET A 165 24.44 2.74 20.13
CA MET A 165 24.05 2.86 21.54
C MET A 165 25.26 2.75 22.47
N ALA A 166 26.18 1.82 22.20
CA ALA A 166 27.41 1.68 22.97
C ALA A 166 28.29 2.93 22.83
N ALA A 167 28.47 3.45 21.62
CA ALA A 167 29.23 4.67 21.37
C ALA A 167 28.64 5.88 22.11
N ASN A 168 27.31 6.04 22.09
CA ASN A 168 26.62 7.11 22.83
C ASN A 168 26.81 6.95 24.35
N ALA A 169 26.75 5.73 24.87
CA ALA A 169 26.99 5.47 26.30
C ALA A 169 28.44 5.79 26.70
N TRP A 170 29.42 5.47 25.84
CA TRP A 170 30.81 5.85 26.04
C TRP A 170 31.00 7.37 26.00
N ALA A 171 30.37 8.06 25.05
CA ALA A 171 30.41 9.52 24.97
C ALA A 171 29.84 10.17 26.23
N ALA A 172 28.69 9.71 26.72
CA ALA A 172 28.08 10.21 27.96
C ALA A 172 29.01 10.04 29.18
N ARG A 173 29.67 8.88 29.32
CA ARG A 173 30.66 8.66 30.39
C ARG A 173 31.84 9.64 30.29
N LEU A 174 32.36 9.87 29.09
CA LEU A 174 33.44 10.84 28.88
C LEU A 174 32.97 12.28 29.17
N GLU A 175 31.72 12.62 28.84
CA GLU A 175 31.13 13.91 29.21
C GLU A 175 31.04 14.07 30.73
N ASP A 176 30.62 13.03 31.45
CA ASP A 176 30.59 13.01 32.92
C ASP A 176 31.99 13.17 33.53
N GLU A 177 33.00 12.47 32.99
CA GLU A 177 34.39 12.61 33.43
C GLU A 177 34.93 14.02 33.17
N VAL A 178 34.68 14.59 31.98
CA VAL A 178 35.10 15.95 31.62
C VAL A 178 34.41 17.00 32.48
N THR A 179 33.14 16.82 32.81
CA THR A 179 32.41 17.74 33.70
C THR A 179 32.95 17.66 35.14
N ALA A 180 33.26 16.47 35.64
CA ALA A 180 33.91 16.29 36.95
C ALA A 180 35.30 16.96 37.02
N LEU A 181 36.12 16.84 35.97
CA LEU A 181 37.42 17.51 35.90
C LEU A 181 37.29 19.04 35.85
N ARG A 182 36.25 19.55 35.18
CA ARG A 182 35.97 21.00 35.10
C ARG A 182 35.47 21.55 36.43
N SER A 183 34.64 20.83 37.18
CA SER A 183 34.18 21.25 38.50
C SER A 183 35.31 21.23 39.53
N ASP A 184 36.12 20.17 39.56
CA ASP A 184 37.28 20.07 40.46
C ASP A 184 38.26 21.24 40.23
N ARG A 185 38.56 21.57 38.98
CA ARG A 185 39.39 22.74 38.66
C ARG A 185 38.76 24.07 39.09
N ARG A 186 37.42 24.17 39.14
CA ARG A 186 36.70 25.39 39.52
C ARG A 186 36.68 25.59 41.05
N ASP A 187 36.49 24.53 41.81
CA ASP A 187 36.37 24.57 43.27
C ASP A 187 37.72 24.41 43.98
N GLY A 188 38.63 23.63 43.40
CA GLY A 188 39.97 23.31 43.91
C GLY A 188 41.12 24.17 43.35
N SER A 189 40.84 25.20 42.54
CA SER A 189 41.92 26.04 42.00
C SER A 189 42.73 26.70 43.13
N ILE A 190 44.02 26.36 43.18
CA ILE A 190 45.01 26.96 44.08
C ILE A 190 44.97 28.49 43.98
N ALA A 191 44.71 29.04 42.79
CA ALA A 191 44.55 30.47 42.57
C ALA A 191 43.31 31.04 43.28
N GLY A 192 42.16 30.33 43.22
CA GLY A 192 40.94 30.73 43.92
C GLY A 192 41.06 30.64 45.44
N HIS A 193 41.76 29.61 45.94
CA HIS A 193 42.04 29.47 47.37
C HIS A 193 43.04 30.54 47.87
N ALA A 194 44.11 30.81 47.11
CA ALA A 194 45.06 31.87 47.43
C ALA A 194 44.40 33.25 47.44
N ALA A 195 43.54 33.56 46.45
CA ALA A 195 42.80 34.82 46.40
C ALA A 195 41.90 35.02 47.63
N ARG A 196 41.17 33.98 48.07
CA ARG A 196 40.37 34.02 49.31
C ARG A 196 41.21 34.27 50.55
N ARG A 197 42.35 33.59 50.68
CA ARG A 197 43.29 33.79 51.81
C ARG A 197 43.84 35.21 51.84
N LEU A 198 44.20 35.77 50.69
CA LEU A 198 44.66 37.16 50.58
C LEU A 198 43.54 38.15 50.95
N GLY A 199 42.31 37.90 50.52
CA GLY A 199 41.15 38.71 50.92
C GLY A 199 40.90 38.70 52.43
N HIS A 200 40.99 37.53 53.09
CA HIS A 200 40.89 37.43 54.55
C HIS A 200 42.02 38.16 55.27
N LEU A 201 43.25 38.05 54.76
CA LEU A 201 44.41 38.77 55.31
C LEU A 201 44.21 40.28 55.20
N ALA A 202 43.80 40.79 54.03
CA ALA A 202 43.52 42.20 53.82
C ALA A 202 42.43 42.71 54.78
N ALA A 203 41.36 41.94 54.98
CA ALA A 203 40.31 42.28 55.93
C ALA A 203 40.81 42.30 57.39
N ALA A 204 41.70 41.37 57.77
CA ALA A 204 42.32 41.35 59.09
C ALA A 204 43.20 42.58 59.33
N ILE A 205 43.98 42.99 58.33
CA ILE A 205 44.82 44.20 58.39
C ILE A 205 43.95 45.45 58.59
N VAL A 206 42.90 45.63 57.79
CA VAL A 206 41.97 46.77 57.92
C VAL A 206 41.29 46.79 59.29
N LYS A 207 40.95 45.62 59.84
CA LYS A 207 40.34 45.52 61.17
C LYS A 207 41.32 45.88 62.29
N ALA A 208 42.57 45.44 62.18
CA ALA A 208 43.63 45.78 63.13
C ALA A 208 43.92 47.30 63.11
N ASP A 209 43.99 47.89 61.92
CA ASP A 209 44.22 49.32 61.73
C ASP A 209 43.11 50.19 62.36
N ARG A 210 41.84 49.80 62.17
CA ARG A 210 40.71 50.44 62.87
C ARG A 210 40.74 50.27 64.38
N ALA A 211 41.27 49.15 64.88
CA ALA A 211 41.38 48.91 66.32
C ALA A 211 42.51 49.74 66.95
N ALA A 212 43.61 49.97 66.21
CA ALA A 212 44.71 50.83 66.64
C ALA A 212 44.38 52.32 66.58
N SER A 213 43.38 52.71 65.78
CA SER A 213 42.93 54.10 65.62
C SER A 213 41.82 54.51 66.61
N ARG A 214 41.49 53.68 67.61
CA ARG A 214 40.55 53.96 68.70
C ARG A 214 41.29 54.07 70.02
#